data_AF-A0A4R5MCX4-F1
#
_entry.id   AF-A0A4R5MCX4-F1
#
_cell.length_a   1.000
_cell.length_b   1.000
_cell.length_c   1.000
_cell.angle_alpha   90.00
_cell.angle_beta   90.00
_cell.angle_gamma   90.00
#
_symmetry.space_group_name_H-M   'P 1'
#
loop_
_entity.id
_entity.type
_entity.pdbx_description
1 polymer ?
#
loop_
_entity_poly.entity_id
_entity_poly.type
_entity_poly.pdbx_seq_one_letter_code
_entity_poly.pdbx_strand_id
1 'polypeptide(L)'
;MRFSTLACAVLALFWISLRAQAQMQAPPESYEYLRRIRVPDVVVNCVAALDEWVHQGQRYDSLLVPDRRALTAHIETPVPEGAITRVSSSGAVVPDAAAPDAAASGAAAPGAAAQPSPIDTLIHLRGFAKVRGKYAWVPVKATCSIWHTQVVDVALTPRVANEGSAIQ
;
A
#
# COMPACT_ATOMS: atom_id res chain seq x y z
N MET A 1 29.03 -45.98 -20.55
CA MET A 1 28.14 -45.22 -21.46
C MET A 1 26.81 -44.80 -20.82
N ARG A 2 26.17 -45.60 -19.96
CA ARG A 2 24.88 -45.25 -19.30
C ARG A 2 24.91 -44.05 -18.33
N PHE A 3 26.05 -43.76 -17.72
CA PHE A 3 26.17 -42.62 -16.80
C PHE A 3 26.16 -41.27 -17.51
N SER A 4 26.67 -41.21 -18.76
CA SER A 4 26.69 -39.99 -19.56
C SER A 4 25.28 -39.61 -20.02
N THR A 5 24.44 -40.59 -20.38
CA THR A 5 23.03 -40.35 -20.72
C THR A 5 22.21 -39.87 -19.53
N LEU A 6 22.47 -40.39 -18.33
CA LEU A 6 21.81 -39.93 -17.10
C LEU A 6 22.22 -38.49 -16.73
N ALA A 7 23.51 -38.15 -16.85
CA ALA A 7 24.00 -36.81 -16.58
C ALA A 7 23.39 -35.76 -17.54
N CYS A 8 23.32 -36.06 -18.85
CA CYS A 8 22.66 -35.19 -19.83
C CYS A 8 21.17 -35.03 -19.55
N ALA A 9 20.47 -36.10 -19.16
CA ALA A 9 19.04 -36.03 -18.83
C ALA A 9 18.76 -35.17 -17.59
N VAL A 10 19.58 -35.29 -16.54
CA VAL A 10 19.44 -34.46 -15.32
C VAL A 10 19.73 -33.00 -15.61
N LEU A 11 20.77 -32.69 -16.40
CA LEU A 11 21.05 -31.31 -16.82
C LEU A 11 19.89 -30.73 -17.63
N ALA A 12 19.34 -31.48 -18.60
CA ALA A 12 18.20 -31.03 -19.38
C ALA A 12 16.97 -30.74 -18.50
N LEU A 13 16.65 -31.62 -17.56
CA LEU A 13 15.55 -31.42 -16.61
C LEU A 13 15.77 -30.23 -15.69
N PHE A 14 17.01 -30.04 -15.22
CA PHE A 14 17.37 -28.89 -14.39
C PHE A 14 17.22 -27.57 -15.15
N TRP A 15 17.66 -27.52 -16.41
CA TRP A 15 17.48 -26.35 -17.29
C TRP A 15 16.01 -26.03 -17.56
N ILE A 16 15.19 -27.06 -17.81
CA ILE A 16 13.74 -26.89 -18.01
C ILE A 16 13.08 -26.39 -16.72
N SER A 17 13.49 -26.94 -15.57
CA SER A 17 12.99 -26.52 -14.25
C SER A 17 13.36 -25.09 -13.92
N LEU A 18 14.59 -24.66 -14.24
CA LEU A 18 15.05 -23.27 -14.07
C LEU A 18 14.24 -22.29 -14.93
N ARG A 19 13.94 -22.68 -16.18
CA ARG A 19 13.07 -21.88 -17.05
C ARG A 19 11.63 -21.84 -16.57
N ALA A 20 11.12 -22.94 -16.04
CA ALA A 20 9.80 -22.99 -15.44
C ALA A 20 9.71 -22.08 -14.21
N GLN A 21 10.73 -22.08 -13.34
CA GLN A 21 10.84 -21.19 -12.18
C GLN A 21 10.92 -19.71 -12.59
N ALA A 22 11.68 -19.39 -13.64
CA ALA A 22 11.74 -18.02 -14.17
C ALA A 22 10.42 -17.52 -14.78
N GLN A 23 9.52 -18.43 -15.19
CA GLN A 23 8.18 -18.12 -15.69
C GLN A 23 7.10 -18.21 -14.58
N MET A 24 7.35 -18.98 -13.51
CA MET A 24 6.50 -19.10 -12.32
C MET A 24 6.73 -18.00 -11.29
N GLN A 25 7.83 -17.25 -11.41
CA GLN A 25 7.93 -15.93 -10.80
C GLN A 25 6.85 -15.09 -11.48
N ALA A 26 5.62 -15.17 -10.94
CA ALA A 26 4.42 -14.57 -11.51
C ALA A 26 4.81 -13.19 -12.04
N PRO A 27 4.68 -12.94 -13.36
CA PRO A 27 5.02 -11.64 -13.93
C PRO A 27 4.30 -10.62 -13.05
N PRO A 28 5.01 -9.65 -12.46
CA PRO A 28 4.49 -8.81 -11.37
C PRO A 28 3.14 -8.31 -11.83
N GLU A 29 2.04 -8.87 -11.28
CA GLU A 29 0.69 -8.88 -11.87
C GLU A 29 0.48 -7.59 -12.62
N SER A 30 0.78 -7.60 -13.93
CA SER A 30 1.13 -6.36 -14.57
C SER A 30 -0.21 -5.72 -14.83
N TYR A 31 -0.55 -4.76 -13.97
CA TYR A 31 -1.74 -3.94 -14.03
C TYR A 31 -1.85 -3.15 -15.37
N GLU A 32 -1.13 -3.55 -16.42
CA GLU A 32 -1.32 -3.32 -17.85
C GLU A 32 -2.78 -3.42 -18.30
N TYR A 33 -3.58 -4.30 -17.69
CA TYR A 33 -5.02 -4.33 -17.98
C TYR A 33 -5.71 -3.03 -17.48
N LEU A 34 -5.30 -2.50 -16.33
CA LEU A 34 -5.76 -1.19 -15.82
C LEU A 34 -5.31 -0.06 -16.76
N ARG A 35 -4.08 -0.13 -17.29
CA ARG A 35 -3.60 0.81 -18.32
C ARG A 35 -4.48 0.79 -19.58
N ARG A 36 -4.87 -0.41 -20.04
CA ARG A 36 -5.76 -0.57 -21.22
C ARG A 36 -7.14 0.05 -21.03
N ILE A 37 -7.69 0.03 -19.82
CA ILE A 37 -8.97 0.69 -19.49
C ILE A 37 -8.80 2.18 -19.14
N ARG A 38 -7.63 2.77 -19.41
CA ARG A 38 -7.28 4.19 -19.19
C ARG A 38 -7.24 4.63 -17.72
N VAL A 39 -6.85 3.74 -16.80
CA VAL A 39 -6.49 4.16 -15.44
C VAL A 39 -5.15 4.89 -15.48
N PRO A 40 -5.00 6.05 -14.80
CA PRO A 40 -3.73 6.77 -14.74
C PRO A 40 -2.59 5.93 -14.15
N ASP A 41 -1.37 6.06 -14.69
CA ASP A 41 -0.20 5.31 -14.23
C ASP A 41 0.11 5.51 -12.74
N VAL A 42 -0.13 6.71 -12.21
CA VAL A 42 0.03 7.01 -10.78
C VAL A 42 -0.90 6.17 -9.89
N VAL A 43 -2.12 5.89 -10.35
CA VAL A 43 -3.07 5.02 -9.66
C VAL A 43 -2.62 3.56 -9.77
N VAL A 44 -2.14 3.14 -10.94
CA VAL A 44 -1.62 1.80 -11.15
C VAL A 44 -0.43 1.51 -10.23
N ASN A 45 0.52 2.44 -10.12
CA ASN A 45 1.66 2.31 -9.20
C ASN A 45 1.21 2.27 -7.74
N CYS A 46 0.20 3.05 -7.37
CA CYS A 46 -0.39 3.03 -6.03
C CYS A 46 -1.07 1.68 -5.73
N VAL A 47 -1.84 1.10 -6.66
CA VAL A 47 -2.46 -0.22 -6.47
C VAL A 47 -1.38 -1.31 -6.31
N ALA A 48 -0.33 -1.28 -7.13
CA ALA A 48 0.78 -2.21 -7.02
C ALA A 48 1.52 -2.09 -5.67
N ALA A 49 1.82 -0.87 -5.24
CA ALA A 49 2.47 -0.63 -3.94
C ALA A 49 1.60 -1.09 -2.75
N LEU A 50 0.28 -0.90 -2.88
CA LEU A 50 -0.67 -1.27 -1.85
C LEU A 50 -0.85 -2.79 -1.75
N ASP A 51 -0.88 -3.49 -2.88
CA ASP A 51 -0.95 -4.95 -2.91
C ASP A 51 0.31 -5.57 -2.29
N GLU A 52 1.49 -5.05 -2.64
CA GLU A 52 2.76 -5.45 -2.03
C GLU A 52 2.77 -5.19 -0.51
N TRP A 53 2.33 -4.01 -0.08
CA TRP A 53 2.23 -3.67 1.34
C TRP A 53 1.26 -4.58 2.10
N VAL A 54 0.14 -4.98 1.49
CA VAL A 54 -0.80 -5.95 2.08
C VAL A 54 -0.16 -7.32 2.24
N HIS A 55 0.59 -7.79 1.25
CA HIS A 55 1.30 -9.07 1.32
C HIS A 55 2.37 -9.09 2.41
N GLN A 56 3.04 -7.96 2.65
CA GLN A 56 4.03 -7.81 3.72
C GLN A 56 3.38 -7.65 5.11
N GLY A 57 2.15 -7.14 5.16
CA GLY A 57 1.41 -6.88 6.39
C GLY A 57 0.95 -8.13 7.15
N GLN A 58 0.59 -7.92 8.43
CA GLN A 58 0.02 -8.97 9.29
C GLN A 58 -1.52 -8.95 9.34
N ARG A 59 -2.15 -7.87 8.87
CA ARG A 59 -3.59 -7.62 9.10
C ARG A 59 -4.49 -8.18 7.99
N TYR A 60 -3.99 -8.22 6.76
CA TYR A 60 -4.75 -8.61 5.58
C TYR A 60 -3.95 -9.66 4.80
N ASP A 61 -4.64 -10.60 4.17
CA ASP A 61 -4.03 -11.63 3.32
C ASP A 61 -3.97 -11.20 1.86
N SER A 62 -4.96 -10.43 1.41
CA SER A 62 -5.05 -9.97 0.03
C SER A 62 -5.90 -8.71 -0.10
N LEU A 63 -5.65 -7.96 -1.17
CA LEU A 63 -6.42 -6.78 -1.53
C LEU A 63 -7.11 -7.00 -2.87
N LEU A 64 -8.35 -6.52 -2.97
CA LEU A 64 -9.10 -6.46 -4.21
C LEU A 64 -9.57 -5.04 -4.45
N VAL A 65 -9.03 -4.40 -5.49
CA VAL A 65 -9.46 -3.07 -5.95
C VAL A 65 -10.28 -3.27 -7.23
N PRO A 66 -11.61 -3.09 -7.20
CA PRO A 66 -12.43 -3.25 -8.40
C PRO A 66 -12.08 -2.19 -9.45
N ASP A 67 -12.07 -2.55 -10.73
CA ASP A 67 -11.74 -1.66 -11.86
C ASP A 67 -12.50 -0.33 -11.82
N ARG A 68 -13.83 -0.39 -11.59
CA ARG A 68 -14.67 0.81 -11.47
C ARG A 68 -14.19 1.74 -10.35
N ARG A 69 -13.62 1.20 -9.26
CA ARG A 69 -13.09 2.00 -8.14
C ARG A 69 -11.72 2.57 -8.44
N ALA A 70 -10.88 1.83 -9.18
CA ALA A 70 -9.59 2.33 -9.69
C ALA A 70 -9.81 3.48 -10.70
N LEU A 71 -10.82 3.39 -11.56
CA LEU A 71 -11.21 4.46 -12.48
C LEU A 71 -11.75 5.70 -11.77
N THR A 72 -12.38 5.54 -10.61
CA THR A 72 -12.89 6.65 -9.78
C THR A 72 -11.92 7.05 -8.66
N ALA A 73 -10.64 6.69 -8.79
CA ALA A 73 -9.61 7.10 -7.84
C ALA A 73 -9.62 8.62 -7.71
N HIS A 74 -9.70 9.13 -6.49
CA HIS A 74 -9.63 10.56 -6.24
C HIS A 74 -8.17 10.94 -6.07
N ILE A 75 -7.67 11.83 -6.92
CA ILE A 75 -6.28 12.29 -6.92
C ILE A 75 -6.32 13.72 -6.38
N GLU A 76 -5.85 13.91 -5.16
CA GLU A 76 -5.65 15.22 -4.55
C GLU A 76 -4.21 15.65 -4.78
N THR A 77 -4.01 16.77 -5.45
CA THR A 77 -2.72 17.46 -5.47
C THR A 77 -2.75 18.48 -4.33
N PRO A 78 -2.19 18.19 -3.14
CA PRO A 78 -2.01 19.23 -2.14
C PRO A 78 -1.23 20.38 -2.77
N VAL A 79 -1.80 21.58 -2.70
CA VAL A 79 -1.11 22.82 -3.09
C VAL A 79 0.18 22.86 -2.28
N PRO A 80 1.36 23.01 -2.89
CA PRO A 80 2.60 23.06 -2.13
C PRO A 80 2.51 24.21 -1.12
N GLU A 81 2.73 23.92 0.16
CA GLU A 81 2.77 24.88 1.27
C GLU A 81 4.00 25.80 1.17
N GLY A 82 4.15 26.47 0.03
CA GLY A 82 5.02 27.64 -0.17
C GLY A 82 4.26 28.97 -0.06
N ALA A 83 2.94 28.93 0.18
CA ALA A 83 2.09 30.11 0.31
C ALA A 83 1.58 30.32 1.74
N ILE A 84 2.41 30.10 2.75
CA ILE A 84 2.12 30.56 4.12
C ILE A 84 3.33 31.33 4.62
N THR A 85 3.22 32.65 4.50
CA THR A 85 4.08 33.64 5.13
C THR A 85 4.36 33.28 6.59
N ARG A 86 5.65 33.11 6.89
CA ARG A 86 6.25 33.09 8.21
C ARG A 86 5.78 34.29 9.04
N VAL A 87 4.72 34.14 9.83
CA VAL A 87 4.48 35.00 10.98
C VAL A 87 5.08 34.29 12.18
N SER A 88 6.31 34.70 12.47
CA SER A 88 7.03 34.39 13.68
C SER A 88 6.30 35.04 14.86
N SER A 89 5.59 34.26 15.67
CA SER A 89 5.17 34.72 16.99
C SER A 89 6.10 34.10 18.04
N SER A 90 7.04 34.93 18.49
CA SER A 90 7.80 34.73 19.72
C SER A 90 6.87 34.55 20.93
N GLY A 91 7.29 33.66 21.82
CA GLY A 91 6.78 33.52 23.18
C GLY A 91 6.49 32.05 23.50
N ALA A 92 6.86 31.44 24.62
CA ALA A 92 7.76 31.73 25.72
C ALA A 92 7.73 30.44 26.60
N VAL A 93 8.74 30.29 27.46
CA VAL A 93 8.72 29.53 28.73
C VAL A 93 9.10 28.03 28.71
N VAL A 94 10.18 27.77 29.45
CA VAL A 94 10.70 26.54 30.11
C VAL A 94 10.37 26.69 31.62
N PRO A 95 10.37 25.70 32.57
CA PRO A 95 10.61 24.23 32.57
C PRO A 95 9.60 23.38 33.44
N ASP A 96 9.89 22.07 33.56
CA ASP A 96 10.05 21.27 34.80
C ASP A 96 9.05 20.14 35.20
N ALA A 97 9.70 19.05 35.64
CA ALA A 97 9.32 17.89 36.46
C ALA A 97 7.91 17.24 36.39
N ALA A 98 7.87 15.94 36.03
CA ALA A 98 7.54 14.83 36.95
C ALA A 98 7.27 13.51 36.18
N ALA A 99 7.92 12.44 36.61
CA ALA A 99 7.46 11.05 36.44
C ALA A 99 7.03 10.54 37.84
N PRO A 100 6.47 9.32 38.03
CA PRO A 100 6.01 8.29 37.08
C PRO A 100 4.57 7.78 37.38
N ASP A 101 4.03 6.84 36.58
CA ASP A 101 3.51 5.54 37.05
C ASP A 101 2.63 4.78 36.04
N ALA A 102 3.02 3.50 35.87
CA ALA A 102 2.22 2.28 35.66
C ALA A 102 1.06 2.19 34.64
N ALA A 103 1.33 1.36 33.63
CA ALA A 103 0.55 0.17 33.22
C ALA A 103 -0.90 0.34 32.71
N ALA A 104 -1.10 0.09 31.40
CA ALA A 104 -1.66 -1.18 30.89
C ALA A 104 -2.11 -1.06 29.43
N SER A 105 -1.50 -1.90 28.59
CA SER A 105 -2.07 -2.68 27.47
C SER A 105 -3.23 -2.10 26.65
N GLY A 106 -2.89 -1.71 25.42
CA GLY A 106 -3.78 -1.76 24.27
C GLY A 106 -2.92 -1.85 23.01
N ALA A 107 -2.85 -3.02 22.40
CA ALA A 107 -1.98 -3.33 21.27
C ALA A 107 -2.17 -2.31 20.13
N ALA A 108 -1.24 -1.37 20.04
CA ALA A 108 -1.12 -0.48 18.90
C ALA A 108 -0.69 -1.33 17.70
N ALA A 109 -1.59 -1.42 16.70
CA ALA A 109 -1.15 -1.69 15.34
C ALA A 109 0.01 -0.73 15.02
N PRO A 110 1.04 -1.14 14.25
CA PRO A 110 2.09 -0.21 13.88
C PRO A 110 1.47 0.83 12.92
N GLY A 111 0.99 1.92 13.50
CA GLY A 111 0.94 3.20 12.82
C GLY A 111 2.39 3.55 12.55
N ALA A 112 2.83 3.31 11.32
CA ALA A 112 4.01 3.96 10.80
C ALA A 112 3.78 5.45 11.00
N ALA A 113 4.59 6.04 11.88
CA ALA A 113 4.55 7.45 12.16
C ALA A 113 4.68 8.21 10.84
N ALA A 114 3.62 8.93 10.48
CA ALA A 114 3.61 9.86 9.38
C ALA A 114 4.67 10.94 9.67
N GLN A 115 5.87 10.76 9.12
CA GLN A 115 6.81 11.85 8.93
C GLN A 115 6.18 12.78 7.88
N PRO A 116 6.10 14.11 8.10
CA PRO A 116 5.64 15.06 7.10
C PRO A 116 6.72 15.18 6.02
N SER A 117 6.79 14.17 5.15
CA SER A 117 7.46 14.30 3.87
C SER A 117 6.64 15.28 3.01
N PRO A 118 7.28 16.10 2.17
CA PRO A 118 6.55 16.93 1.23
C PRO A 118 5.80 15.98 0.28
N ILE A 119 4.49 15.88 0.43
CA ILE A 119 3.65 15.05 -0.45
C ILE A 119 3.16 15.94 -1.57
N ASP A 120 3.40 15.54 -2.82
CA ASP A 120 2.94 16.29 -3.99
C ASP A 120 1.55 15.84 -4.44
N THR A 121 1.18 14.59 -4.15
CA THR A 121 -0.09 13.99 -4.56
C THR A 121 -0.55 12.92 -3.58
N LEU A 122 -1.82 12.95 -3.21
CA LEU A 122 -2.48 11.97 -2.37
C LEU A 122 -3.58 11.27 -3.18
N ILE A 123 -3.51 9.95 -3.28
CA ILE A 123 -4.48 9.14 -4.02
C ILE A 123 -5.38 8.39 -3.04
N HIS A 124 -6.69 8.57 -3.22
CA HIS A 124 -7.72 7.87 -2.47
C HIS A 124 -8.41 6.82 -3.35
N LEU A 125 -8.36 5.56 -2.90
CA LEU A 125 -8.98 4.42 -3.57
C LEU A 125 -9.99 3.74 -2.65
N ARG A 126 -10.91 3.00 -3.25
CA ARG A 126 -11.82 2.11 -2.52
C ARG A 126 -11.58 0.68 -2.97
N GLY A 127 -11.49 -0.22 -2.02
CA GLY A 127 -11.31 -1.64 -2.30
C GLY A 127 -11.90 -2.51 -1.21
N PHE A 128 -11.58 -3.79 -1.28
CA PHE A 128 -11.90 -4.77 -0.27
C PHE A 128 -10.61 -5.44 0.15
N ALA A 129 -10.39 -5.58 1.45
CA ALA A 129 -9.26 -6.33 1.97
C ALA A 129 -9.77 -7.60 2.65
N LYS A 130 -9.11 -8.72 2.38
CA LYS A 130 -9.37 -9.99 3.05
C LYS A 130 -8.62 -10.00 4.38
N VAL A 131 -9.34 -10.15 5.49
CA VAL A 131 -8.73 -10.11 6.83
C VAL A 131 -7.99 -11.42 7.12
N ARG A 132 -6.75 -11.32 7.60
CA ARG A 132 -5.92 -12.50 7.87
C ARG A 132 -6.56 -13.42 8.92
N GLY A 133 -6.63 -14.71 8.59
CA GLY A 133 -7.25 -15.72 9.45
C GLY A 133 -8.79 -15.62 9.54
N LYS A 134 -9.43 -14.76 8.74
CA LYS A 134 -10.89 -14.68 8.63
C LYS A 134 -11.30 -14.84 7.17
N TYR A 135 -12.34 -15.62 6.90
CA TYR A 135 -12.93 -15.73 5.57
C TYR A 135 -13.88 -14.56 5.26
N ALA A 136 -13.47 -13.34 5.58
CA ALA A 136 -14.29 -12.14 5.46
C ALA A 136 -13.55 -11.05 4.68
N TRP A 137 -14.26 -10.47 3.72
CA TRP A 137 -13.84 -9.29 2.97
C TRP A 137 -14.44 -8.05 3.61
N VAL A 138 -13.59 -7.08 3.94
CA VAL A 138 -14.01 -5.83 4.58
C VAL A 138 -13.78 -4.68 3.59
N PRO A 139 -14.75 -3.78 3.41
CA PRO A 139 -14.53 -2.59 2.58
C PRO A 139 -13.46 -1.71 3.24
N VAL A 140 -12.49 -1.28 2.44
CA VAL A 140 -11.39 -0.41 2.89
C VAL A 140 -11.29 0.84 2.02
N LYS A 141 -10.88 1.95 2.63
CA LYS A 141 -10.37 3.13 1.94
C LYS A 141 -8.86 3.02 1.95
N ALA A 142 -8.26 3.01 0.77
CA ALA A 142 -6.82 3.03 0.62
C ALA A 142 -6.35 4.44 0.30
N THR A 143 -5.20 4.79 0.85
CA THR A 143 -4.50 6.06 0.65
C THR A 143 -3.08 5.77 0.21
N CYS A 144 -2.64 6.40 -0.87
CA CYS A 144 -1.23 6.42 -1.26
C CYS A 144 -0.74 7.86 -1.30
N SER A 145 0.37 8.11 -0.64
CA SER A 145 1.08 9.38 -0.69
C SER A 145 2.19 9.27 -1.73
N ILE A 146 2.26 10.24 -2.64
CA ILE A 146 3.21 10.28 -3.74
C ILE A 146 4.08 11.53 -3.62
N TRP A 147 5.39 11.33 -3.77
CA TRP A 147 6.40 12.37 -3.88
C TRP A 147 7.21 12.17 -5.15
N HIS A 148 7.32 13.21 -5.99
CA HIS A 148 8.10 13.16 -7.23
C HIS A 148 7.86 11.89 -8.06
N THR A 149 6.58 11.50 -8.24
CA THR A 149 6.11 10.29 -8.94
C THR A 149 6.34 8.93 -8.25
N GLN A 150 6.95 8.91 -7.06
CA GLN A 150 7.17 7.70 -6.27
C GLN A 150 6.18 7.58 -5.11
N VAL A 151 5.72 6.37 -4.83
CA VAL A 151 4.87 6.10 -3.67
C VAL A 151 5.75 6.07 -2.43
N VAL A 152 5.53 7.00 -1.50
CA VAL A 152 6.30 7.14 -0.26
C VAL A 152 5.61 6.52 0.94
N ASP A 153 4.28 6.49 0.93
CA ASP A 153 3.48 5.93 2.01
C ASP A 153 2.17 5.35 1.48
N VAL A 154 1.72 4.28 2.13
CA VAL A 154 0.45 3.62 1.83
C VAL A 154 -0.27 3.24 3.13
N ALA A 155 -1.58 3.44 3.15
CA ALA A 155 -2.39 3.04 4.29
C ALA A 155 -3.75 2.47 3.88
N LEU A 156 -4.24 1.52 4.66
CA LEU A 156 -5.58 0.93 4.55
C LEU A 156 -6.40 1.21 5.80
N THR A 157 -7.51 1.91 5.61
CA THR A 157 -8.49 2.17 6.67
C THR A 157 -9.76 1.37 6.41
N PRO A 158 -10.23 0.53 7.35
CA PRO A 158 -11.53 -0.12 7.24
C PRO A 158 -12.63 0.93 7.16
N ARG A 159 -13.56 0.79 6.21
CA ARG A 159 -14.80 1.57 6.25
C ARG A 159 -15.71 0.94 7.29
N VAL A 160 -15.86 1.61 8.42
CA VAL A 160 -16.99 1.33 9.30
C VAL A 160 -18.26 1.70 8.54
N ALA A 161 -19.26 0.81 8.52
CA ALA A 161 -20.49 0.95 7.73
C ALA A 161 -21.35 2.20 8.08
N ASN A 162 -20.91 3.01 9.05
CA ASN A 162 -21.62 4.20 9.52
C ASN A 162 -21.30 5.50 8.76
N GLU A 163 -20.31 5.53 7.85
CA GLU A 163 -19.99 6.73 7.04
C GLU A 163 -20.69 6.75 5.66
N GLY A 164 -21.86 6.10 5.56
CA GLY A 164 -22.64 6.00 4.33
C GLY A 164 -24.06 6.58 4.39
N SER A 165 -24.45 7.19 5.51
CA SER A 165 -25.81 7.73 5.69
C SER A 165 -25.79 9.17 6.20
N ALA A 166 -25.19 10.05 5.40
CA ALA A 166 -25.61 11.44 5.34
C ALA A 166 -26.01 11.73 3.89
N ILE A 167 -27.12 11.12 3.46
CA ILE A 167 -27.92 11.69 2.39
C ILE A 167 -28.75 12.77 3.07
N GLN A 168 -28.40 14.03 2.83
CA GLN A 168 -29.29 15.18 2.99
C GLN A 168 -29.64 15.69 1.60
#